data_AF-A0A2V6P3C7-F1
#
_entry.id   AF-A0A2V6P3C7-F1
#
_cell.length_a   1.000
_cell.length_b   1.000
_cell.length_c   1.000
_cell.angle_alpha   90.00
_cell.angle_beta   90.00
_cell.angle_gamma   90.00
#
_symmetry.space_group_name_H-M   'P 1'
#
loop_
_entity.id
_entity.type
_entity.pdbx_description
1 polymer ?
#
loop_
_entity_poly.entity_id
_entity_poly.type
_entity_poly.pdbx_seq_one_letter_code
_entity_poly.pdbx_strand_id
1 'polypeptide(L)'
;MADTTRKITTADGAAAQDLTRREFLVRSATTGAGVMLGIAFGSGRLGTVAPAGAAEGMDAFTPSIWFTITPDGKTTVHVVKAEMGQHVGTALAQIIAEELEVKWDDVRLDMPLEGVENFAVYGLAYTVNSGSVTTEFDRLARAGAAGRIAMVEAGARLLRAHEADCHAEDSRVTDRVSGRSITYGEILQKTKIDRKFSYPDDFKKVPLKPRGQYKIIGRSVPALDIPAKTTGQAKYGIDVFLPGMVYGALVIPRTRYASKVLSVDDGEARKIPGFVRAVTVDDSTGKCTGWVVALAEKFPAAIKAAKALKVRWDAGPYATLSSADLLREYKKLARDTAASAAWVLEGDVDQALRQADKVLEVEY
;
A
#
# COMPACT_ATOMS: atom_id res chain seq x y z
N MET A 1 43.07 57.28 -9.58
CA MET A 1 41.68 57.71 -9.35
C MET A 1 40.79 56.72 -10.09
N ALA A 2 40.65 55.44 -9.70
CA ALA A 2 40.17 54.84 -8.45
C ALA A 2 38.73 55.30 -8.13
N ASP A 3 37.71 54.49 -8.46
CA ASP A 3 37.11 53.37 -7.66
C ASP A 3 35.96 53.95 -6.79
N THR A 4 34.70 53.54 -6.88
CA THR A 4 34.19 52.34 -6.19
C THR A 4 32.72 52.12 -6.59
N THR A 5 32.38 50.99 -7.22
CA THR A 5 31.02 50.44 -7.12
C THR A 5 31.15 48.97 -6.71
N ARG A 6 30.82 48.72 -5.43
CA ARG A 6 30.91 47.42 -4.76
C ARG A 6 30.10 46.34 -5.49
N LYS A 7 30.76 45.21 -5.73
CA LYS A 7 30.15 43.89 -5.88
C LYS A 7 29.39 43.53 -4.59
N ILE A 8 28.15 43.06 -4.73
CA ILE A 8 27.59 42.04 -3.84
C ILE A 8 27.19 40.87 -4.73
N THR A 9 28.02 39.83 -4.67
CA THR A 9 27.73 38.48 -5.12
C THR A 9 26.70 37.85 -4.19
N THR A 10 25.63 37.28 -4.74
CA THR A 10 24.97 36.10 -4.14
C THR A 10 24.71 35.08 -5.26
N ALA A 11 25.01 33.84 -4.94
CA ALA A 11 25.17 32.71 -5.83
C ALA A 11 23.84 32.00 -6.12
N ASP A 12 23.82 31.31 -7.27
CA ASP A 12 23.05 30.13 -7.70
C ASP A 12 21.69 29.80 -7.03
N GLY A 13 20.66 29.72 -7.87
CA GLY A 13 19.35 29.15 -7.50
C GLY A 13 18.42 28.92 -8.70
N ALA A 14 18.46 27.70 -9.24
CA ALA A 14 17.46 26.99 -10.06
C ALA A 14 16.95 27.64 -11.37
N ALA A 15 17.38 27.06 -12.50
CA ALA A 15 16.74 27.23 -13.80
C ALA A 15 15.33 26.60 -13.81
N ALA A 16 14.31 27.40 -14.13
CA ALA A 16 12.98 26.92 -14.48
C ALA A 16 13.07 26.21 -15.84
N GLN A 17 12.71 24.93 -15.91
CA GLN A 17 12.61 24.20 -17.18
C GLN A 17 11.26 24.52 -17.85
N ASP A 18 11.33 25.10 -19.06
CA ASP A 18 10.16 25.31 -19.92
C ASP A 18 9.60 23.96 -20.41
N LEU A 19 8.33 23.70 -20.08
CA LEU A 19 7.61 22.50 -20.50
C LEU A 19 7.31 22.55 -22.00
N THR A 20 7.60 21.47 -22.71
CA THR A 20 7.33 21.40 -24.16
C THR A 20 5.84 21.24 -24.44
N ARG A 21 5.34 21.75 -25.59
CA ARG A 21 3.93 21.60 -26.03
C ARG A 21 3.47 20.14 -26.06
N ARG A 22 4.39 19.19 -26.29
CA ARG A 22 4.11 17.74 -26.28
C ARG A 22 3.89 17.22 -24.86
N GLU A 23 4.66 17.68 -23.88
CA GLU A 23 4.42 17.37 -22.46
C GLU A 23 3.13 18.04 -21.96
N PHE A 24 2.81 19.24 -22.43
CA PHE A 24 1.52 19.88 -22.13
C PHE A 24 0.34 19.06 -22.68
N LEU A 25 0.43 18.57 -23.92
CA LEU A 25 -0.61 17.73 -24.55
C LEU A 25 -0.73 16.33 -23.90
N VAL A 26 0.39 15.70 -23.53
CA VAL A 26 0.38 14.44 -22.79
C VAL A 26 -0.22 14.62 -21.39
N ARG A 27 0.12 15.72 -20.70
CA ARG A 27 -0.45 16.02 -19.38
C ARG A 27 -1.93 16.38 -19.44
N SER A 28 -2.38 17.11 -20.47
CA SER A 28 -3.80 17.46 -20.64
C SER A 28 -4.67 16.28 -21.07
N ALA A 29 -4.13 15.29 -21.80
CA ALA A 29 -4.84 14.05 -22.10
C ALA A 29 -4.99 13.11 -20.89
N THR A 30 -4.18 13.30 -19.83
CA THR A 30 -4.22 12.48 -18.61
C THR A 30 -5.23 13.00 -17.57
N THR A 31 -5.84 14.17 -17.82
CA THR A 31 -6.87 14.77 -16.95
C THR A 31 -8.26 14.15 -17.08
N GLY A 32 -8.45 13.19 -18.01
CA GLY A 32 -9.73 12.50 -18.26
C GLY A 32 -9.89 11.14 -17.56
N ALA A 33 -8.96 10.75 -16.68
CA ALA A 33 -9.12 9.58 -15.83
C ALA A 33 -9.67 10.04 -14.48
N GLY A 34 -10.75 9.41 -14.03
CA GLY A 34 -11.55 9.92 -12.93
C GLY A 34 -10.77 10.20 -11.66
N VAL A 35 -11.31 11.13 -10.88
CA VAL A 35 -10.89 11.41 -9.51
C VAL A 35 -11.20 10.18 -8.65
N MET A 36 -10.38 9.13 -8.80
CA MET A 36 -9.88 8.41 -7.64
C MET A 36 -9.37 9.48 -6.70
N LEU A 37 -9.68 9.38 -5.41
CA LEU A 37 -8.98 10.14 -4.39
C LEU A 37 -7.48 9.77 -4.52
N GLY A 38 -6.79 10.54 -5.35
CA GLY A 38 -5.46 10.25 -5.85
C GLY A 38 -4.46 10.58 -4.78
N ILE A 39 -4.18 9.59 -3.93
CA ILE A 39 -2.83 9.49 -3.41
C ILE A 39 -2.01 8.96 -4.58
N ALA A 40 -1.26 9.86 -5.22
CA ALA A 40 -0.35 9.52 -6.29
C ALA A 40 0.73 8.57 -5.72
N PHE A 41 0.53 7.27 -5.86
CA PHE A 41 1.60 6.31 -5.65
C PHE A 41 2.47 6.33 -6.89
N GLY A 42 3.66 6.91 -6.75
CA GLY A 42 4.69 6.85 -7.79
C GLY A 42 4.88 5.42 -8.23
N SER A 43 5.02 5.23 -9.54
CA SER A 43 5.41 3.99 -10.19
C SER A 43 6.80 3.60 -9.69
N GLY A 44 6.88 2.99 -8.51
CA GLY A 44 8.09 2.35 -8.03
C GLY A 44 8.53 1.33 -9.08
N ARG A 45 9.77 1.44 -9.55
CA ARG A 45 10.36 0.44 -10.43
C ARG A 45 10.31 -0.89 -9.70
N LEU A 46 9.48 -1.83 -10.16
CA LEU A 46 9.53 -3.23 -9.77
C LEU A 46 10.83 -3.84 -10.30
N GLY A 47 11.93 -3.56 -9.62
CA GLY A 47 13.16 -4.32 -9.73
C GLY A 47 13.09 -5.54 -8.81
N THR A 48 13.78 -6.61 -9.18
CA THR A 48 14.03 -7.75 -8.30
C THR A 48 14.91 -7.28 -7.14
N VAL A 49 14.29 -6.83 -6.04
CA VAL A 49 14.98 -6.54 -4.79
C VAL A 49 14.66 -7.68 -3.84
N ALA A 50 15.71 -8.34 -3.34
CA ALA A 50 15.54 -9.35 -2.31
C ALA A 50 14.92 -8.67 -1.07
N PRO A 51 13.83 -9.23 -0.52
CA PRO A 51 13.18 -8.67 0.64
C PRO A 51 14.13 -8.68 1.84
N ALA A 52 14.21 -7.57 2.57
CA ALA A 52 14.94 -7.53 3.83
C ALA A 52 14.18 -8.42 4.84
N GLY A 53 14.79 -9.55 5.20
CA GLY A 53 14.15 -10.63 5.97
C GLY A 53 14.19 -12.00 5.31
N ALA A 54 14.65 -12.11 4.06
CA ALA A 54 15.07 -13.41 3.52
C ALA A 54 16.10 -14.01 4.47
N ALA A 55 15.80 -15.17 5.06
CA ALA A 55 16.65 -15.85 6.02
C ALA A 55 18.09 -15.90 5.49
N GLU A 56 18.99 -15.13 6.11
CA GLU A 56 20.41 -15.17 5.78
C GLU A 56 20.90 -16.61 5.97
N GLY A 57 21.27 -17.27 4.87
CA GLY A 57 21.89 -18.59 4.89
C GLY A 57 21.11 -19.74 4.24
N MET A 58 19.90 -19.52 3.72
CA MET A 58 19.20 -20.51 2.90
C MET A 58 18.95 -19.97 1.49
N ASP A 59 19.25 -20.74 0.45
CA ASP A 59 18.95 -20.42 -0.95
C ASP A 59 17.42 -20.36 -1.17
N ALA A 60 16.80 -19.26 -0.75
CA ALA A 60 15.37 -19.03 -0.84
C ALA A 60 14.97 -18.56 -2.24
N PHE A 61 13.83 -19.07 -2.73
CA PHE A 61 13.25 -18.65 -4.00
C PHE A 61 12.32 -17.47 -3.79
N THR A 62 12.71 -16.32 -4.33
CA THR A 62 11.95 -15.06 -4.22
C THR A 62 11.70 -14.47 -5.61
N PRO A 63 10.73 -15.01 -6.39
CA PRO A 63 10.49 -14.59 -7.76
C PRO A 63 9.79 -13.22 -7.87
N SER A 64 9.22 -12.75 -6.76
CA SER A 64 8.50 -11.48 -6.68
C SER A 64 8.56 -10.94 -5.25
N ILE A 65 8.12 -9.69 -5.05
CA ILE A 65 8.04 -9.10 -3.72
C ILE A 65 6.94 -9.72 -2.84
N TRP A 66 6.02 -10.52 -3.39
CA TRP A 66 4.82 -10.94 -2.66
C TRP A 66 4.96 -12.26 -1.90
N PHE A 67 5.97 -13.07 -2.20
CA PHE A 67 6.22 -14.29 -1.45
C PHE A 67 7.65 -14.81 -1.62
N THR A 68 8.07 -15.61 -0.65
CA THR A 68 9.34 -16.33 -0.62
C THR A 68 9.08 -17.80 -0.30
N ILE A 69 9.82 -18.72 -0.95
CA ILE A 69 9.82 -20.15 -0.62
C ILE A 69 11.21 -20.56 -0.15
N THR A 70 11.29 -21.24 1.00
CA THR A 70 12.55 -21.71 1.58
C THR A 70 12.82 -23.19 1.27
N PRO A 71 14.08 -23.66 1.29
CA PRO A 71 14.44 -25.07 1.06
C PRO A 71 13.81 -26.10 2.02
N ASP A 72 13.23 -25.68 3.14
CA ASP A 72 12.43 -26.53 4.03
C ASP A 72 10.96 -26.68 3.56
N GLY A 73 10.61 -26.09 2.41
CA GLY A 73 9.30 -26.17 1.78
C GLY A 73 8.29 -25.14 2.27
N LYS A 74 8.67 -24.21 3.17
CA LYS A 74 7.74 -23.18 3.67
C LYS A 74 7.60 -22.03 2.69
N THR A 75 6.38 -21.53 2.56
CA THR A 75 6.04 -20.38 1.70
C THR A 75 5.58 -19.23 2.58
N THR A 76 6.36 -18.15 2.63
CA THR A 76 6.00 -16.93 3.35
C THR A 76 5.41 -15.93 2.36
N VAL A 77 4.18 -15.49 2.62
CA VAL A 77 3.49 -14.45 1.86
C VAL A 77 3.71 -13.10 2.53
N HIS A 78 4.23 -12.15 1.77
CA HIS A 78 4.57 -10.81 2.21
C HIS A 78 3.36 -9.89 2.09
N VAL A 79 2.77 -9.54 3.24
CA VAL A 79 1.54 -8.74 3.29
C VAL A 79 1.87 -7.27 3.45
N VAL A 80 1.63 -6.50 2.38
CA VAL A 80 1.85 -5.05 2.33
C VAL A 80 0.53 -4.27 2.49
N LYS A 81 -0.39 -4.79 3.32
CA LYS A 81 -1.68 -4.15 3.61
C LYS A 81 -1.87 -4.07 5.11
N ALA A 82 -2.43 -2.94 5.56
CA ALA A 82 -2.73 -2.76 6.97
C ALA A 82 -3.85 -3.72 7.40
N GLU A 83 -3.53 -4.62 8.32
CA GLU A 83 -4.48 -5.54 8.94
C GLU A 83 -5.06 -4.92 10.23
N MET A 84 -6.38 -4.77 10.27
CA MET A 84 -7.14 -4.04 11.28
C MET A 84 -8.28 -4.89 11.86
N GLY A 85 -8.28 -6.21 11.62
CA GLY A 85 -9.32 -7.15 12.03
C GLY A 85 -10.10 -7.79 10.88
N GLN A 86 -9.84 -7.38 9.63
CA GLN A 86 -10.51 -7.90 8.43
C GLN A 86 -9.93 -9.22 7.90
N HIS A 87 -8.80 -9.68 8.44
CA HIS A 87 -8.09 -10.90 8.03
C HIS A 87 -7.60 -10.85 6.56
N VAL A 88 -7.16 -9.67 6.10
CA VAL A 88 -6.72 -9.48 4.71
C VAL A 88 -5.51 -10.34 4.38
N GLY A 89 -4.56 -10.50 5.31
CA GLY A 89 -3.35 -11.29 5.08
C GLY A 89 -3.67 -12.74 4.69
N THR A 90 -4.64 -13.36 5.36
CA THR A 90 -5.12 -14.70 5.04
C THR A 90 -5.71 -14.75 3.62
N ALA A 91 -6.57 -13.80 3.26
CA ALA A 91 -7.17 -13.77 1.93
C ALA A 91 -6.12 -13.58 0.81
N LEU A 92 -5.14 -12.70 1.02
CA LEU A 92 -4.04 -12.50 0.05
C LEU A 92 -3.16 -13.75 -0.07
N ALA A 93 -2.91 -14.45 1.03
CA ALA A 93 -2.20 -15.72 1.00
C ALA A 93 -2.98 -16.83 0.30
N GLN A 94 -4.31 -16.91 0.46
CA GLN A 94 -5.11 -17.87 -0.31
C GLN A 94 -4.96 -17.66 -1.82
N ILE A 95 -4.87 -16.41 -2.28
CA ILE A 95 -4.69 -16.09 -3.70
C ILE A 95 -3.35 -16.61 -4.23
N ILE A 96 -2.26 -16.31 -3.51
CA ILE A 96 -0.94 -16.83 -3.89
C ILE A 96 -0.91 -18.35 -3.81
N ALA A 97 -1.40 -18.94 -2.72
CA ALA A 97 -1.34 -20.37 -2.48
C ALA A 97 -2.10 -21.17 -3.54
N GLU A 98 -3.28 -20.69 -3.94
CA GLU A 98 -4.11 -21.30 -4.98
C GLU A 98 -3.39 -21.38 -6.31
N GLU A 99 -2.78 -20.28 -6.74
CA GLU A 99 -2.09 -20.23 -8.04
C GLU A 99 -0.71 -20.88 -7.98
N LEU A 100 -0.03 -20.84 -6.84
CA LEU A 100 1.27 -21.45 -6.63
C LEU A 100 1.19 -22.98 -6.44
N GLU A 101 -0.01 -23.51 -6.18
CA GLU A 101 -0.26 -24.94 -5.86
C GLU A 101 0.54 -25.40 -4.62
N VAL A 102 0.57 -24.57 -3.57
CA VAL A 102 1.20 -24.93 -2.28
C VAL A 102 0.19 -25.41 -1.27
N LYS A 103 0.61 -26.38 -0.46
CA LYS A 103 -0.16 -26.87 0.66
C LYS A 103 -0.36 -25.76 1.69
N TRP A 104 -1.60 -25.52 2.11
CA TRP A 104 -1.95 -24.44 3.05
C TRP A 104 -1.16 -24.49 4.37
N ASP A 105 -0.89 -25.69 4.89
CA ASP A 105 -0.13 -25.91 6.15
C ASP A 105 1.32 -25.39 6.08
N ASP A 106 1.86 -25.21 4.87
CA ASP A 106 3.20 -24.70 4.62
C ASP A 106 3.23 -23.18 4.44
N VAL A 107 2.06 -22.54 4.41
CA VAL A 107 1.92 -21.10 4.19
C VAL A 107 2.07 -20.34 5.52
N ARG A 108 2.86 -19.26 5.45
CA ARG A 108 3.13 -18.32 6.53
C ARG A 108 2.86 -16.90 6.03
N LEU A 109 2.65 -15.98 6.96
CA LEU A 109 2.56 -14.56 6.67
C LEU A 109 3.69 -13.84 7.37
N ASP A 110 4.22 -12.81 6.72
CA ASP A 110 4.91 -11.74 7.40
C ASP A 110 4.38 -10.38 6.91
N MET A 111 4.84 -9.32 7.57
CA MET A 111 4.57 -7.93 7.19
C MET A 111 5.90 -7.20 7.15
N PRO A 112 6.60 -7.18 6.00
CA PRO A 112 7.94 -6.61 5.88
C PRO A 112 7.89 -5.08 5.83
N LEU A 113 7.39 -4.47 6.91
CA LEU A 113 7.09 -3.04 7.02
C LEU A 113 7.99 -2.34 8.05
N GLU A 114 8.89 -3.09 8.69
CA GLU A 114 9.91 -2.52 9.57
C GLU A 114 10.99 -1.85 8.72
N GLY A 115 11.40 -0.63 9.07
CA GLY A 115 12.48 0.09 8.37
C GLY A 115 12.04 0.92 7.15
N VAL A 116 12.75 2.01 6.89
CA VAL A 116 12.45 2.96 5.79
C VAL A 116 12.83 2.36 4.44
N GLU A 117 13.84 1.49 4.41
CA GLU A 117 14.32 0.75 3.24
C GLU A 117 13.22 -0.12 2.61
N ASN A 118 12.34 -0.69 3.42
CA ASN A 118 11.23 -1.52 2.95
C ASN A 118 10.16 -0.71 2.23
N PHE A 119 10.03 0.60 2.52
CA PHE A 119 9.13 1.48 1.77
C PHE A 119 9.52 1.59 0.29
N ALA A 120 10.82 1.56 -0.04
CA ALA A 120 11.28 1.63 -1.43
C ALA A 120 10.94 0.36 -2.23
N VAL A 121 10.87 -0.79 -1.55
CA VAL A 121 10.61 -2.11 -2.16
C VAL A 121 9.12 -2.37 -2.27
N TYR A 122 8.40 -2.17 -1.16
CA TYR A 122 7.00 -2.57 -1.02
C TYR A 122 6.00 -1.42 -1.18
N GLY A 123 6.47 -0.18 -1.08
CA GLY A 123 5.61 1.00 -1.06
C GLY A 123 4.92 1.21 0.29
N LEU A 124 3.87 2.03 0.28
CA LEU A 124 3.08 2.30 1.47
C LEU A 124 2.19 1.10 1.79
N ALA A 125 2.27 0.59 3.03
CA ALA A 125 1.26 -0.32 3.55
C ALA A 125 0.04 0.46 4.02
N TYR A 126 -1.04 0.39 3.27
CA TYR A 126 -2.31 1.00 3.63
C TYR A 126 -3.48 0.15 3.14
N THR A 127 -4.60 0.28 3.85
CA THR A 127 -5.89 -0.32 3.48
C THR A 127 -6.91 0.81 3.40
N VAL A 128 -7.67 0.86 2.30
CA VAL A 128 -8.69 1.89 2.06
C VAL A 128 -9.80 1.30 1.17
N ASN A 129 -11.01 1.84 1.27
CA ASN A 129 -12.16 1.51 0.40
C ASN A 129 -12.50 0.01 0.28
N SER A 130 -12.15 -0.80 1.29
CA SER A 130 -12.26 -2.27 1.22
C SER A 130 -11.59 -2.88 -0.02
N GLY A 131 -10.58 -2.18 -0.58
CA GLY A 131 -10.00 -2.50 -1.88
C GLY A 131 -8.90 -3.54 -1.85
N SER A 132 -8.36 -3.93 -0.69
CA SER A 132 -7.12 -4.71 -0.62
C SER A 132 -7.15 -6.01 -1.42
N VAL A 133 -8.27 -6.75 -1.40
CA VAL A 133 -8.40 -7.97 -2.22
C VAL A 133 -8.66 -7.60 -3.67
N THR A 134 -9.61 -6.70 -3.94
CA THR A 134 -10.03 -6.38 -5.31
C THR A 134 -8.94 -5.73 -6.15
N THR A 135 -8.07 -4.92 -5.54
CA THR A 135 -6.96 -4.25 -6.24
C THR A 135 -5.72 -5.14 -6.40
N GLU A 136 -5.52 -6.11 -5.50
CA GLU A 136 -4.32 -6.97 -5.53
C GLU A 136 -4.55 -8.34 -6.16
N PHE A 137 -5.80 -8.78 -6.33
CA PHE A 137 -6.11 -10.15 -6.77
C PHE A 137 -5.34 -10.57 -8.02
N ASP A 138 -5.43 -9.79 -9.10
CA ASP A 138 -4.76 -10.13 -10.37
C ASP A 138 -3.23 -10.17 -10.22
N ARG A 139 -2.64 -9.22 -9.47
CA ARG A 139 -1.18 -9.16 -9.25
C ARG A 139 -0.69 -10.37 -8.47
N LEU A 140 -1.35 -10.71 -7.36
CA LEU A 140 -0.98 -11.84 -6.51
C LEU A 140 -1.23 -13.18 -7.19
N ALA A 141 -2.35 -13.32 -7.91
CA ALA A 141 -2.66 -14.53 -8.66
C ALA A 141 -1.59 -14.79 -9.73
N ARG A 142 -1.18 -13.75 -10.47
CA ARG A 142 -0.10 -13.84 -11.46
C ARG A 142 1.25 -14.14 -10.83
N ALA A 143 1.55 -13.58 -9.66
CA ALA A 143 2.76 -13.89 -8.92
C ALA A 143 2.82 -15.38 -8.52
N GLY A 144 1.73 -15.90 -7.96
CA GLY A 144 1.61 -17.32 -7.60
C GLY A 144 1.75 -18.23 -8.83
N ALA A 145 1.05 -17.91 -9.92
CA ALA A 145 1.10 -18.70 -11.16
C ALA A 145 2.49 -18.66 -11.82
N ALA A 146 3.17 -17.52 -11.79
CA ALA A 146 4.56 -17.39 -12.27
C ALA A 146 5.51 -18.27 -11.43
N GLY A 147 5.35 -18.27 -10.11
CA GLY A 147 6.09 -19.15 -9.21
C GLY A 147 5.84 -20.63 -9.51
N ARG A 148 4.58 -21.02 -9.75
CA ARG A 148 4.21 -22.39 -10.13
C ARG A 148 4.91 -22.83 -11.40
N ILE A 149 4.90 -22.00 -12.44
CA ILE A 149 5.58 -22.28 -13.72
C ILE A 149 7.07 -22.52 -13.48
N ALA A 150 7.74 -21.63 -12.73
CA ALA A 150 9.16 -21.78 -12.44
C ALA A 150 9.48 -23.07 -11.64
N MET A 151 8.61 -23.44 -10.70
CA MET A 151 8.72 -24.71 -9.97
C MET A 151 8.53 -25.93 -10.86
N VAL A 152 7.52 -25.92 -11.75
CA VAL A 152 7.29 -27.02 -12.70
C VAL A 152 8.46 -27.18 -13.67
N GLU A 153 8.98 -26.10 -14.24
CA GLU A 153 10.18 -26.12 -15.10
C GLU A 153 11.41 -26.71 -14.37
N ALA A 154 11.64 -26.30 -13.12
CA ALA A 154 12.73 -26.82 -12.31
C ALA A 154 12.53 -28.30 -11.91
N GLY A 155 11.32 -28.66 -11.48
CA GLY A 155 10.95 -30.02 -11.10
C GLY A 155 11.04 -31.00 -12.27
N ALA A 156 10.52 -30.63 -13.45
CA ALA A 156 10.60 -31.45 -14.66
C ALA A 156 12.05 -31.79 -15.03
N ARG A 157 12.95 -30.79 -14.99
CA ARG A 157 14.38 -30.99 -15.23
C ARG A 157 15.01 -31.98 -14.23
N LEU A 158 14.70 -31.85 -12.94
CA LEU A 158 15.21 -32.76 -11.90
C LEU A 158 14.64 -34.18 -12.02
N LEU A 159 13.37 -34.31 -12.44
CA LEU A 159 12.72 -35.58 -12.70
C LEU A 159 13.18 -36.22 -14.02
N ARG A 160 13.82 -35.45 -14.91
CA ARG A 160 14.12 -35.81 -16.30
C ARG A 160 12.85 -36.14 -17.09
N ALA A 161 11.79 -35.38 -16.85
CA ALA A 161 10.50 -35.48 -17.52
C ALA A 161 10.29 -34.30 -18.48
N HIS A 162 9.37 -34.44 -19.43
CA HIS A 162 8.94 -33.33 -20.26
C HIS A 162 8.04 -32.39 -19.45
N GLU A 163 8.22 -31.07 -19.59
CA GLU A 163 7.50 -30.08 -18.78
C GLU A 163 5.97 -30.18 -18.93
N ALA A 164 5.48 -30.45 -20.15
CA ALA A 164 4.05 -30.58 -20.41
C ALA A 164 3.40 -31.80 -19.71
N ASP A 165 4.21 -32.78 -19.30
CA ASP A 165 3.75 -33.96 -18.56
C ASP A 165 3.79 -33.75 -17.04
N CYS A 166 4.40 -32.65 -16.58
CA CYS A 166 4.50 -32.30 -15.18
C CYS A 166 3.34 -31.40 -14.73
N HIS A 167 2.92 -31.55 -13.48
CA HIS A 167 1.99 -30.64 -12.84
C HIS A 167 2.38 -30.39 -11.39
N ALA A 168 1.94 -29.25 -10.88
CA ALA A 168 2.10 -28.89 -9.48
C ALA A 168 0.80 -29.10 -8.71
N GLU A 169 0.91 -29.63 -7.49
CA GLU A 169 -0.17 -29.77 -6.51
C GLU A 169 0.45 -29.95 -5.12
N ASP A 170 -0.14 -29.35 -4.08
CA ASP A 170 0.26 -29.52 -2.67
C ASP A 170 1.79 -29.41 -2.43
N SER A 171 2.41 -28.34 -2.93
CA SER A 171 3.84 -28.03 -2.80
C SER A 171 4.76 -29.06 -3.49
N ARG A 172 4.29 -29.73 -4.54
CA ARG A 172 5.01 -30.82 -5.22
C ARG A 172 4.81 -30.77 -6.73
N VAL A 173 5.87 -31.09 -7.47
CA VAL A 173 5.82 -31.32 -8.92
C VAL A 173 5.80 -32.82 -9.18
N THR A 174 4.84 -33.28 -9.98
CA THR A 174 4.66 -34.69 -10.33
C THR A 174 4.59 -34.86 -11.84
N ASP A 175 5.41 -35.78 -12.36
CA ASP A 175 5.33 -36.25 -13.74
C ASP A 175 4.18 -37.27 -13.87
N ARG A 176 3.20 -36.96 -14.73
CA ARG A 176 2.01 -37.79 -14.94
C ARG A 176 2.31 -39.13 -15.63
N VAL A 177 3.40 -39.21 -16.39
CA VAL A 177 3.75 -40.41 -17.16
C VAL A 177 4.46 -41.42 -16.27
N SER A 178 5.51 -41.00 -15.55
CA SER A 178 6.24 -41.91 -14.66
C SER A 178 5.67 -42.02 -13.25
N GLY A 179 4.81 -41.09 -12.82
CA GLY A 179 4.32 -40.99 -11.45
C GLY A 179 5.36 -40.50 -10.44
N ARG A 180 6.58 -40.18 -10.89
CA ARG A 180 7.64 -39.66 -10.00
C ARG A 180 7.31 -38.23 -9.61
N SER A 181 7.68 -37.87 -8.38
CA SER A 181 7.43 -36.53 -7.84
C SER A 181 8.61 -36.00 -7.05
N ILE A 182 8.65 -34.67 -6.91
CA ILE A 182 9.64 -33.93 -6.12
C ILE A 182 8.97 -32.73 -5.46
N THR A 183 9.23 -32.50 -4.18
CA THR A 183 8.67 -31.37 -3.42
C THR A 183 9.36 -30.06 -3.78
N TYR A 184 8.69 -28.92 -3.57
CA TYR A 184 9.29 -27.60 -3.79
C TYR A 184 10.54 -27.39 -2.94
N GLY A 185 10.54 -27.85 -1.69
CA GLY A 185 11.74 -27.82 -0.83
C GLY A 185 12.91 -28.61 -1.42
N GLU A 186 12.66 -29.85 -1.88
CA GLU A 186 13.70 -30.67 -2.54
C GLU A 186 14.21 -30.05 -3.85
N ILE A 187 13.34 -29.38 -4.61
CA ILE A 187 13.77 -28.62 -5.81
C ILE A 187 14.79 -27.56 -5.38
N LEU A 188 14.46 -26.73 -4.38
CA LEU A 188 15.34 -25.64 -3.92
C LEU A 188 16.61 -26.13 -3.23
N GLN A 189 16.61 -27.31 -2.62
CA GLN A 189 17.82 -27.94 -2.10
C GLN A 189 18.77 -28.45 -3.19
N LYS A 190 18.24 -28.74 -4.39
CA LYS A 190 18.99 -29.36 -5.50
C LYS A 190 19.36 -28.38 -6.60
N THR A 191 18.65 -27.26 -6.72
CA THR A 191 18.88 -26.30 -7.79
C THR A 191 18.46 -24.89 -7.40
N LYS A 192 19.16 -23.92 -7.98
CA LYS A 192 18.77 -22.51 -7.93
C LYS A 192 17.85 -22.19 -9.11
N ILE A 193 16.74 -21.53 -8.84
CA ILE A 193 15.78 -21.11 -9.86
C ILE A 193 16.07 -19.66 -10.24
N ASP A 194 16.67 -19.44 -11.41
CA ASP A 194 16.98 -18.09 -11.94
C ASP A 194 15.90 -17.56 -12.90
N ARG A 195 14.75 -18.24 -13.01
CA ARG A 195 13.65 -17.83 -13.88
C ARG A 195 13.06 -16.49 -13.43
N LYS A 196 12.96 -15.52 -14.34
CA LYS A 196 12.40 -14.18 -14.10
C LYS A 196 11.18 -13.93 -14.99
N PHE A 197 10.23 -13.18 -14.46
CA PHE A 197 9.05 -12.68 -15.17
C PHE A 197 9.05 -11.15 -15.10
N SER A 198 9.05 -10.48 -16.24
CA SER A 198 9.02 -9.02 -16.30
C SER A 198 7.62 -8.46 -16.03
N TYR A 199 7.55 -7.38 -15.25
CA TYR A 199 6.32 -6.64 -15.04
C TYR A 199 6.30 -5.37 -15.91
N PRO A 200 5.19 -5.05 -16.61
CA PRO A 200 3.91 -5.77 -16.61
C PRO A 200 3.77 -6.86 -17.70
N ASP A 201 4.71 -6.96 -18.65
CA ASP A 201 4.47 -7.64 -19.92
C ASP A 201 4.38 -9.18 -19.82
N ASP A 202 5.29 -9.83 -19.08
CA ASP A 202 5.20 -11.28 -18.89
C ASP A 202 4.06 -11.62 -17.93
N PHE A 203 3.91 -10.84 -16.85
CA PHE A 203 2.86 -11.04 -15.85
C PHE A 203 1.46 -11.08 -16.48
N LYS A 204 1.15 -10.15 -17.39
CA LYS A 204 -0.14 -10.11 -18.09
C LYS A 204 -0.42 -11.36 -18.93
N LYS A 205 0.61 -12.08 -19.37
CA LYS A 205 0.51 -13.29 -20.20
C LYS A 205 0.49 -14.57 -19.37
N VAL A 206 0.84 -14.51 -18.08
CA VAL A 206 0.80 -15.68 -17.19
C VAL A 206 -0.64 -16.20 -17.11
N PRO A 207 -0.88 -17.47 -17.49
CA PRO A 207 -2.21 -18.07 -17.41
C PRO A 207 -2.59 -18.34 -15.95
N LEU A 208 -3.75 -17.86 -15.56
CA LEU A 208 -4.35 -18.12 -14.25
C LEU A 208 -5.20 -19.38 -14.29
N LYS A 209 -5.39 -20.01 -13.14
CA LYS A 209 -6.32 -21.12 -13.00
C LYS A 209 -7.75 -20.64 -13.28
N PRO A 210 -8.56 -21.40 -14.01
CA PRO A 210 -10.00 -21.15 -14.10
C PRO A 210 -10.61 -21.17 -12.70
N ARG A 211 -11.54 -20.25 -12.42
CA ARG A 211 -12.19 -20.14 -11.09
C ARG A 211 -12.82 -21.45 -10.61
N GLY A 212 -13.33 -22.28 -11.53
CA GLY A 212 -13.90 -23.59 -11.22
C GLY A 212 -12.89 -24.63 -10.72
N GLN A 213 -11.59 -24.36 -10.82
CA GLN A 213 -10.51 -25.23 -10.34
C GLN A 213 -9.92 -24.74 -9.01
N TYR A 214 -10.49 -23.70 -8.40
CA TYR A 214 -10.02 -23.20 -7.11
C TYR A 214 -10.30 -24.19 -5.98
N LYS A 215 -9.28 -24.48 -5.18
CA LYS A 215 -9.31 -25.41 -4.04
C LYS A 215 -9.26 -24.71 -2.69
N ILE A 216 -8.56 -23.57 -2.62
CA ILE A 216 -8.29 -22.77 -1.43
C ILE A 216 -9.12 -21.48 -1.45
N ILE A 217 -9.14 -20.74 -2.56
CA ILE A 217 -9.91 -19.50 -2.67
C ILE A 217 -11.40 -19.80 -2.51
N GLY A 218 -12.09 -19.01 -1.68
CA GLY A 218 -13.52 -19.19 -1.39
C GLY A 218 -13.82 -20.32 -0.39
N ARG A 219 -12.80 -20.97 0.17
CA ARG A 219 -12.95 -21.90 1.28
C ARG A 219 -12.66 -21.21 2.61
N SER A 220 -13.36 -21.67 3.65
CA SER A 220 -13.03 -21.33 5.02
C SER A 220 -11.79 -22.10 5.43
N VAL A 221 -10.70 -21.37 5.71
CA VAL A 221 -9.43 -21.91 6.20
C VAL A 221 -9.08 -21.24 7.52
N PRO A 222 -8.32 -21.90 8.42
CA PRO A 222 -7.80 -21.25 9.62
C PRO A 222 -6.98 -20.03 9.23
N ALA A 223 -7.33 -18.87 9.77
CA ALA A 223 -6.60 -17.64 9.52
C ALA A 223 -5.21 -17.68 10.17
N LEU A 224 -4.21 -17.30 9.40
CA LEU A 224 -2.79 -17.46 9.75
C LEU A 224 -2.34 -16.49 10.86
N ASP A 225 -3.07 -15.39 11.05
CA ASP A 225 -2.76 -14.32 11.99
C ASP A 225 -3.56 -14.40 13.31
N ILE A 226 -4.54 -15.29 13.42
CA ILE A 226 -5.32 -15.48 14.67
C ILE A 226 -4.45 -15.91 15.85
N PRO A 227 -3.54 -16.92 15.75
CA PRO A 227 -2.84 -17.43 16.92
C PRO A 227 -2.02 -16.37 17.67
N ALA A 228 -1.36 -15.46 16.96
CA ALA A 228 -0.60 -14.37 17.58
C ALA A 228 -1.52 -13.34 18.24
N LYS A 229 -2.70 -13.07 17.65
CA LYS A 229 -3.69 -12.14 18.19
C LYS A 229 -4.34 -12.66 19.48
N THR A 230 -4.62 -13.96 19.57
CA THR A 230 -5.27 -14.56 20.76
C THR A 230 -4.31 -14.79 21.92
N THR A 231 -3.00 -14.82 21.66
CA THR A 231 -1.96 -15.01 22.68
C THR A 231 -1.31 -13.70 23.15
N GLY A 232 -1.65 -12.56 22.54
CA GLY A 232 -1.01 -11.27 22.81
C GLY A 232 0.41 -11.15 22.25
N GLN A 233 0.83 -12.05 21.35
CA GLN A 233 2.12 -12.00 20.68
C GLN A 233 2.14 -11.06 19.46
N ALA A 234 0.96 -10.77 18.90
CA ALA A 234 0.83 -9.81 17.82
C ALA A 234 1.26 -8.41 18.30
N LYS A 235 2.18 -7.79 17.57
CA LYS A 235 2.66 -6.43 17.84
C LYS A 235 1.87 -5.42 17.01
N TYR A 236 1.31 -4.42 17.68
CA TYR A 236 0.65 -3.28 17.07
C TYR A 236 1.55 -2.05 17.17
N GLY A 237 1.22 -0.99 16.42
CA GLY A 237 2.01 0.25 16.45
C GLY A 237 2.15 0.87 17.85
N ILE A 238 1.20 0.62 18.75
CA ILE A 238 1.26 1.09 20.15
C ILE A 238 2.23 0.28 21.03
N ASP A 239 2.61 -0.93 20.61
CA ASP A 239 3.52 -1.82 21.34
C ASP A 239 5.00 -1.54 21.01
N VAL A 240 5.28 -0.54 20.17
CA VAL A 240 6.63 -0.14 19.77
C VAL A 240 7.19 0.86 20.78
N PHE A 241 8.31 0.49 21.41
CA PHE A 241 9.03 1.34 22.34
C PHE A 241 10.48 1.54 21.86
N LEU A 242 10.90 2.81 21.72
CA LEU A 242 12.25 3.16 21.28
C LEU A 242 13.05 3.81 22.43
N PRO A 243 14.39 3.65 22.45
CA PRO A 243 15.24 4.39 23.39
C PRO A 243 15.01 5.91 23.28
N GLY A 244 14.75 6.57 24.41
CA GLY A 244 14.48 8.01 24.45
C GLY A 244 13.14 8.45 23.85
N MET A 245 12.21 7.52 23.60
CA MET A 245 10.89 7.85 23.06
C MET A 245 10.11 8.80 23.99
N VAL A 246 9.54 9.85 23.39
CA VAL A 246 8.56 10.73 24.02
C VAL A 246 7.19 10.50 23.42
N TYR A 247 6.14 10.90 24.14
CA TYR A 247 4.76 10.74 23.74
C TYR A 247 4.17 12.07 23.28
N GLY A 248 3.42 12.05 22.17
CA GLY A 248 2.72 13.20 21.63
C GLY A 248 1.22 13.15 21.91
N ALA A 249 0.63 14.30 22.25
CA ALA A 249 -0.82 14.49 22.27
C ALA A 249 -1.20 15.71 21.43
N LEU A 250 -2.22 15.55 20.58
CA LEU A 250 -2.64 16.57 19.62
C LEU A 250 -3.48 17.67 20.29
N VAL A 251 -3.24 18.92 19.89
CA VAL A 251 -4.15 20.05 20.07
C VAL A 251 -4.83 20.31 18.73
N ILE A 252 -6.14 20.10 18.70
CA ILE A 252 -6.94 20.10 17.48
C ILE A 252 -7.16 21.56 17.01
N PRO A 253 -6.84 21.92 15.75
CA PRO A 253 -7.12 23.25 15.21
C PRO A 253 -8.62 23.54 15.10
N ARG A 254 -8.98 24.82 14.94
CA ARG A 254 -10.40 25.22 14.79
C ARG A 254 -11.04 24.74 13.49
N THR A 255 -10.25 24.56 12.44
CA THR A 255 -10.69 24.04 11.14
C THR A 255 -9.72 22.99 10.66
N ARG A 256 -10.24 22.01 9.90
CA ARG A 256 -9.41 20.92 9.34
C ARG A 256 -8.43 21.42 8.28
N TYR A 257 -8.85 22.38 7.45
CA TYR A 257 -8.08 22.89 6.33
C TYR A 257 -7.80 24.38 6.49
N ALA A 258 -6.62 24.80 6.05
CA ALA A 258 -6.14 26.18 6.04
C ALA A 258 -6.09 26.88 7.42
N SER A 259 -6.19 26.14 8.53
CA SER A 259 -5.95 26.71 9.85
C SER A 259 -4.46 27.02 10.02
N LYS A 260 -4.12 28.18 10.58
CA LYS A 260 -2.73 28.57 10.85
C LYS A 260 -2.53 28.84 12.32
N VAL A 261 -1.45 28.30 12.89
CA VAL A 261 -1.04 28.64 14.25
C VAL A 261 -0.46 30.05 14.22
N LEU A 262 -1.06 30.96 14.99
CA LEU A 262 -0.56 32.33 15.18
C LEU A 262 0.42 32.39 16.35
N SER A 263 0.10 31.70 17.45
CA SER A 263 0.97 31.61 18.61
C SER A 263 0.63 30.39 19.46
N VAL A 264 1.63 29.89 20.19
CA VAL A 264 1.48 28.82 21.19
C VAL A 264 2.03 29.36 22.51
N ASP A 265 1.17 29.46 23.53
CA ASP A 265 1.58 29.72 24.91
C ASP A 265 1.60 28.38 25.68
N ASP A 266 2.80 28.01 26.14
CA ASP A 266 3.07 26.78 26.87
C ASP A 266 3.26 26.99 28.39
N GLY A 267 2.96 28.18 28.93
CA GLY A 267 3.22 28.54 30.32
C GLY A 267 2.59 27.60 31.35
N GLU A 268 1.33 27.18 31.15
CA GLU A 268 0.67 26.20 32.02
C GLU A 268 1.17 24.77 31.76
N ALA A 269 1.55 24.44 30.53
CA ALA A 269 2.07 23.12 30.17
C ALA A 269 3.45 22.87 30.82
N ARG A 270 4.30 23.89 30.94
CA ARG A 270 5.60 23.82 31.64
C ARG A 270 5.50 23.44 33.11
N LYS A 271 4.34 23.65 33.75
CA LYS A 271 4.10 23.26 35.15
C LYS A 271 3.82 21.76 35.31
N ILE A 272 3.63 21.04 34.20
CA ILE A 272 3.31 19.61 34.21
C ILE A 272 4.62 18.81 34.20
N PRO A 273 4.90 17.98 35.22
CA PRO A 273 6.09 17.15 35.25
C PRO A 273 6.19 16.24 34.01
N GLY A 274 7.37 16.24 33.38
CA GLY A 274 7.67 15.46 32.19
C GLY A 274 7.21 16.12 30.87
N PHE A 275 6.66 17.34 30.88
CA PHE A 275 6.46 18.10 29.64
C PHE A 275 7.81 18.45 29.01
N VAL A 276 7.95 18.19 27.71
CA VAL A 276 9.18 18.46 26.95
C VAL A 276 9.04 19.77 26.18
N ARG A 277 8.07 19.86 25.26
CA ARG A 277 7.77 21.06 24.47
C ARG A 277 6.47 20.91 23.69
N ALA A 278 5.97 22.03 23.17
CA ALA A 278 4.97 22.04 22.10
C ALA A 278 5.66 22.12 20.73
N VAL A 279 5.11 21.43 19.73
CA VAL A 279 5.60 21.47 18.34
C VAL A 279 4.43 21.81 17.43
N THR A 280 4.55 22.89 16.67
CA THR A 280 3.65 23.15 15.54
C THR A 280 4.01 22.19 14.41
N VAL A 281 3.02 21.46 13.89
CA VAL A 281 3.22 20.56 12.76
C VAL A 281 3.38 21.40 11.50
N ASP A 282 4.55 21.28 10.88
CA ASP A 282 4.80 21.82 9.55
C ASP A 282 4.37 20.77 8.51
N ASP A 283 3.28 21.08 7.80
CA ASP A 283 2.76 20.23 6.74
C ASP A 283 2.93 20.91 5.38
N SER A 284 3.97 20.51 4.67
CA SER A 284 4.29 20.99 3.33
C SER A 284 3.23 20.66 2.28
N THR A 285 2.32 19.72 2.55
CA THR A 285 1.21 19.39 1.64
C THR A 285 0.05 20.38 1.75
N GLY A 286 -0.01 21.15 2.83
CA GLY A 286 -1.10 22.10 3.12
C GLY A 286 -2.44 21.44 3.49
N LYS A 287 -2.48 20.13 3.74
CA LYS A 287 -3.73 19.35 3.96
C LYS A 287 -4.08 19.13 5.44
N CYS A 288 -3.07 19.15 6.30
CA CYS A 288 -3.12 18.95 7.75
C CYS A 288 -2.49 20.15 8.44
N THR A 289 -3.08 21.33 8.27
CA THR A 289 -2.54 22.62 8.76
C THR A 289 -3.09 22.97 10.15
N GLY A 290 -2.31 23.74 10.91
CA GLY A 290 -2.76 24.29 12.21
C GLY A 290 -2.61 23.36 13.41
N TRP A 291 -2.10 22.15 13.23
CA TRP A 291 -1.94 21.18 14.31
C TRP A 291 -0.76 21.54 15.22
N VAL A 292 -0.94 21.35 16.52
CA VAL A 292 0.11 21.44 17.53
C VAL A 292 0.17 20.13 18.30
N VAL A 293 1.37 19.65 18.63
CA VAL A 293 1.59 18.45 19.42
C VAL A 293 2.29 18.81 20.71
N ALA A 294 1.70 18.48 21.86
CA ALA A 294 2.39 18.51 23.14
C ALA A 294 3.21 17.23 23.30
N LEU A 295 4.52 17.37 23.50
CA LEU A 295 5.43 16.26 23.74
C LEU A 295 5.73 16.14 25.23
N ALA A 296 5.68 14.92 25.76
CA ALA A 296 6.03 14.63 27.15
C ALA A 296 6.66 13.23 27.31
N GLU A 297 7.39 13.03 28.39
CA GLU A 297 8.04 11.74 28.72
C GLU A 297 7.03 10.60 28.99
N LYS A 298 5.79 10.93 29.33
CA LYS A 298 4.72 9.97 29.61
C LYS A 298 3.43 10.37 28.89
N PHE A 299 2.72 9.39 28.33
CA PHE A 299 1.46 9.65 27.60
C PHE A 299 0.40 10.43 28.41
N PRO A 300 0.13 10.14 29.70
CA PRO A 300 -0.79 10.95 30.49
C PRO A 300 -0.32 12.41 30.68
N ALA A 301 0.99 12.64 30.77
CA ALA A 301 1.55 13.99 30.86
C ALA A 301 1.38 14.74 29.52
N ALA A 302 1.56 14.07 28.39
CA ALA A 302 1.33 14.64 27.06
C ALA A 302 -0.13 15.10 26.92
N ILE A 303 -1.10 14.26 27.31
CA ILE A 303 -2.54 14.61 27.28
C ILE A 303 -2.83 15.82 28.17
N LYS A 304 -2.29 15.84 29.41
CA LYS A 304 -2.47 16.99 30.31
C LYS A 304 -1.85 18.26 29.73
N ALA A 305 -0.66 18.16 29.14
CA ALA A 305 0.03 19.27 28.50
C ALA A 305 -0.75 19.80 27.30
N ALA A 306 -1.23 18.94 26.40
CA ALA A 306 -2.05 19.34 25.26
C ALA A 306 -3.30 20.15 25.68
N LYS A 307 -3.93 19.77 26.79
CA LYS A 307 -5.08 20.52 27.36
C LYS A 307 -4.68 21.86 28.00
N ALA A 308 -3.45 21.97 28.50
CA ALA A 308 -2.95 23.18 29.15
C ALA A 308 -2.38 24.21 28.15
N LEU A 309 -2.02 23.78 26.93
CA LEU A 309 -1.55 24.68 25.87
C LEU A 309 -2.64 25.67 25.46
N LYS A 310 -2.26 26.95 25.39
CA LYS A 310 -3.11 28.02 24.85
C LYS A 310 -2.65 28.37 23.46
N VAL A 311 -3.32 27.83 22.46
CA VAL A 311 -2.99 28.08 21.06
C VAL A 311 -3.94 29.10 20.47
N ARG A 312 -3.39 30.09 19.77
CA ARG A 312 -4.16 31.03 18.95
C ARG A 312 -4.07 30.60 17.51
N TRP A 313 -5.22 30.45 16.86
CA TRP A 313 -5.32 30.09 15.46
C TRP A 313 -5.96 31.21 14.65
N ASP A 314 -5.51 31.35 13.42
CA ASP A 314 -6.35 31.77 12.31
C ASP A 314 -7.14 30.54 11.85
N ALA A 315 -8.46 30.64 11.87
CA ALA A 315 -9.35 29.56 11.45
C ALA A 315 -9.44 29.42 9.93
N GLY A 316 -8.87 30.37 9.17
CA GLY A 316 -8.85 30.33 7.73
C GLY A 316 -10.25 30.53 7.10
N PRO A 317 -10.33 30.43 5.76
CA PRO A 317 -11.54 30.76 5.01
C PRO A 317 -12.70 29.78 5.23
N TYR A 318 -12.44 28.61 5.80
CA TYR A 318 -13.44 27.55 5.99
C TYR A 318 -14.05 27.54 7.40
N ALA A 319 -13.79 28.56 8.22
CA ALA A 319 -14.26 28.64 9.61
C ALA A 319 -15.79 28.58 9.76
N THR A 320 -16.52 29.04 8.74
CA THR A 320 -17.98 29.09 8.72
C THR A 320 -18.59 28.13 7.70
N LEU A 321 -17.79 27.22 7.13
CA LEU A 321 -18.25 26.28 6.11
C LEU A 321 -19.26 25.30 6.72
N SER A 322 -20.47 25.27 6.19
CA SER A 322 -21.54 24.39 6.67
C SER A 322 -21.73 23.17 5.77
N SER A 323 -22.42 22.15 6.30
CA SER A 323 -22.87 21.01 5.47
C SER A 323 -23.77 21.44 4.31
N ALA A 324 -24.56 22.52 4.47
CA ALA A 324 -25.40 23.06 3.41
C ALA A 324 -24.56 23.68 2.27
N ASP A 325 -23.45 24.33 2.60
CA ASP A 325 -22.53 24.88 1.59
C ASP A 325 -21.82 23.75 0.83
N LEU A 326 -21.37 22.72 1.55
CA LEU A 326 -20.78 21.52 0.95
C LEU A 326 -21.75 20.82 0.00
N LEU A 327 -23.00 20.64 0.41
CA LEU A 327 -24.02 20.01 -0.43
C LEU A 327 -24.33 20.86 -1.67
N ARG A 328 -24.38 22.19 -1.53
CA ARG A 328 -24.59 23.10 -2.65
C ARG A 328 -23.46 23.02 -3.67
N GLU A 329 -22.22 23.00 -3.20
CA GLU A 329 -21.06 22.87 -4.10
C GLU A 329 -21.01 21.49 -4.74
N TYR A 330 -21.31 20.43 -4.00
CA TYR A 330 -21.45 19.08 -4.55
C TYR A 330 -22.47 19.02 -5.69
N LYS A 331 -23.68 19.57 -5.50
CA LYS A 331 -24.72 19.61 -6.55
C LYS A 331 -24.29 20.38 -7.78
N LYS A 332 -23.56 21.48 -7.59
CA LYS A 332 -23.00 22.27 -8.69
C LYS A 332 -21.98 21.45 -9.48
N LEU A 333 -21.04 20.79 -8.80
CA LEU A 333 -20.00 19.96 -9.43
C LEU A 333 -20.58 18.71 -10.11
N ALA A 334 -21.57 18.06 -9.50
CA ALA A 334 -22.21 16.87 -10.06
C ALA A 334 -22.90 17.14 -11.42
N ARG A 335 -23.33 18.39 -11.66
CA ARG A 335 -23.93 18.83 -12.93
C ARG A 335 -22.90 19.25 -13.98
N ASP A 336 -21.65 19.46 -13.56
CA ASP A 336 -20.56 19.80 -14.47
C ASP A 336 -19.97 18.51 -15.03
N THR A 337 -20.50 18.08 -16.18
CA THR A 337 -20.06 16.84 -16.83
C THR A 337 -18.59 16.87 -17.24
N ALA A 338 -18.02 18.06 -17.48
CA ALA A 338 -16.61 18.24 -17.81
C ALA A 338 -15.69 18.11 -16.58
N ALA A 339 -16.20 18.37 -15.38
CA ALA A 339 -15.51 18.16 -14.11
C ALA A 339 -15.84 16.81 -13.45
N SER A 340 -16.80 16.06 -14.00
CA SER A 340 -17.20 14.75 -13.52
C SER A 340 -16.40 13.62 -14.18
N ALA A 341 -16.38 12.44 -13.56
CA ALA A 341 -15.84 11.24 -14.17
C ALA A 341 -16.81 10.08 -14.04
N ALA A 342 -17.01 9.35 -15.13
CA ALA A 342 -17.78 8.13 -15.11
C ALA A 342 -16.99 7.04 -14.36
N TRP A 343 -17.63 6.41 -13.38
CA TRP A 343 -17.06 5.25 -12.68
C TRP A 343 -17.07 4.01 -13.59
N VAL A 344 -18.17 3.83 -14.31
CA VAL A 344 -18.35 2.85 -15.39
C VAL A 344 -19.13 3.54 -16.48
N LEU A 345 -18.70 3.39 -17.73
CA LEU A 345 -19.41 3.87 -18.91
C LEU A 345 -19.56 2.71 -19.89
N GLU A 346 -20.75 2.11 -19.90
CA GLU A 346 -21.11 1.05 -20.84
C GLU A 346 -22.24 1.54 -21.74
N GLY A 347 -21.94 1.66 -23.04
CA GLY A 347 -22.88 2.17 -24.03
C GLY A 347 -23.11 3.68 -23.97
N ASP A 348 -24.15 4.13 -24.68
CA ASP A 348 -24.61 5.53 -24.69
C ASP A 348 -25.78 5.68 -23.71
N VAL A 349 -25.45 6.03 -22.46
CA VAL A 349 -26.42 6.19 -21.37
C VAL A 349 -27.41 7.31 -21.67
N ASP A 350 -26.95 8.41 -22.28
CA ASP A 350 -27.78 9.56 -22.61
C ASP A 350 -28.82 9.20 -23.67
N GLN A 351 -28.43 8.44 -24.69
CA GLN A 351 -29.36 7.90 -25.68
C GLN A 351 -30.36 6.95 -25.05
N ALA A 352 -29.90 6.01 -24.21
CA ALA A 352 -30.76 5.04 -23.54
C ALA A 352 -31.81 5.72 -22.66
N LEU A 353 -31.42 6.75 -21.89
CA LEU A 353 -32.35 7.53 -21.06
C LEU A 353 -33.37 8.31 -21.90
N ARG A 354 -32.97 8.89 -23.05
CA ARG A 354 -33.89 9.58 -23.96
C ARG A 354 -34.92 8.65 -24.61
N GLN A 355 -34.58 7.38 -24.80
CA GLN A 355 -35.43 6.38 -25.46
C GLN A 355 -36.23 5.52 -24.47
N ALA A 356 -36.02 5.68 -23.16
CA ALA A 356 -36.66 4.86 -22.15
C ALA A 356 -38.16 5.19 -22.01
N ASP A 357 -39.00 4.16 -21.90
CA ASP A 357 -40.44 4.31 -21.64
C ASP A 357 -40.74 4.97 -20.27
N LYS A 358 -39.81 4.83 -19.31
CA LYS A 358 -39.89 5.42 -17.98
C LYS A 358 -38.51 5.74 -17.44
N VAL A 359 -38.34 6.96 -16.94
CA VAL A 359 -37.15 7.41 -16.21
C VAL A 359 -37.56 7.69 -14.76
N LEU A 360 -36.76 7.20 -13.82
CA LEU A 360 -36.88 7.50 -12.39
C LEU A 360 -35.59 8.18 -11.94
N GLU A 361 -35.71 9.40 -11.43
CA GLU A 361 -34.61 10.17 -10.89
C GLU A 361 -34.87 10.44 -9.41
N VAL A 362 -33.90 10.12 -8.55
CA VAL A 362 -33.99 10.38 -7.11
C VAL A 362 -32.64 10.87 -6.60
N GLU A 363 -32.68 11.89 -5.74
CA GLU A 363 -31.51 12.44 -5.05
C GLU A 363 -31.58 12.03 -3.57
N TYR A 364 -30.49 11.48 -3.02
CA TYR A 364 -30.39 10.97 -1.64
C TYR A 364 -29.24 11.61 -0.87
#